data_AF-A0A350DEV0-F1
#
_entry.id   AF-A0A350DEV0-F1
#
_cell.length_a   1.000
_cell.length_b   1.000
_cell.length_c   1.000
_cell.angle_alpha   90.00
_cell.angle_beta   90.00
_cell.angle_gamma   90.00
#
_symmetry.space_group_name_H-M   'P 1'
#
loop_
_entity.id
_entity.type
_entity.pdbx_description
1 polymer ?
#
loop_
_entity_poly.entity_id
_entity_poly.type
_entity_poly.pdbx_seq_one_letter_code
_entity_poly.pdbx_strand_id
1 'polypeptide(L)'
;MSQPIAVDTSSHHSSVPSPEQYRDALKRATDAIAPVWPLDQWIAVNPWWGLKHQPIEQASQALSRRAGQPMTMPAEFYRNAWESGRITPQDLQQVLRQGGYAYSEQSLVSYLATPPKPVTPLRSAWDSLAGHDGFDPLAESCASYFDHHQQRWASRFVPSLYHFWKTSAQHDLRWPKAQRQALQALPDDPTAAVEQIAEDWALTPEAFEVLAHTLLLRINGWASWCQGIGWHTAHQQAEAGITQLAAMVLAWEWIGVDQLTSIQQSEWFAQWQTADAGITSAHEALWCWQHAYELGYQRALA
;
A
#
# COMPACT_ATOMS: atom_id res chain seq x y z
N MET A 1 -16.34 -15.44 58.89
CA MET A 1 -15.17 -14.61 58.49
C MET A 1 -14.85 -14.98 57.05
N SER A 2 -15.48 -14.28 56.10
CA SER A 2 -15.35 -14.55 54.66
C SER A 2 -14.30 -13.60 54.09
N GLN A 3 -13.27 -14.14 53.42
CA GLN A 3 -12.23 -13.36 52.78
C GLN A 3 -12.77 -12.65 51.53
N PRO A 4 -12.28 -11.43 51.21
CA PRO A 4 -12.70 -10.74 50.01
C PRO A 4 -11.95 -11.30 48.79
N ILE A 5 -12.70 -11.52 47.72
CA ILE A 5 -12.19 -11.84 46.38
C ILE A 5 -11.50 -10.59 45.84
N ALA A 6 -10.19 -10.68 45.59
CA ALA A 6 -9.45 -9.67 44.86
C ALA A 6 -9.94 -9.68 43.41
N VAL A 7 -10.63 -8.61 43.02
CA VAL A 7 -10.93 -8.32 41.62
C VAL A 7 -9.61 -7.90 40.98
N ASP A 8 -9.08 -8.79 40.14
CA ASP A 8 -7.93 -8.50 39.30
C ASP A 8 -8.36 -7.51 38.21
N THR A 9 -8.24 -6.22 38.52
CA THR A 9 -8.32 -5.15 37.52
C THR A 9 -7.08 -5.21 36.65
N SER A 10 -7.11 -6.09 35.64
CA SER A 10 -6.18 -6.07 34.51
C SER A 10 -6.29 -4.74 33.80
N SER A 11 -5.34 -3.86 34.12
CA SER A 11 -5.17 -2.54 33.54
C SER A 11 -4.64 -2.73 32.12
N HIS A 12 -5.39 -2.29 31.11
CA HIS A 12 -4.87 -2.11 29.76
C HIS A 12 -3.83 -0.99 29.79
N HIS A 13 -2.58 -1.33 30.10
CA HIS A 13 -1.44 -0.48 29.78
C HIS A 13 -1.20 -0.59 28.29
N SER A 14 -1.53 0.47 27.54
CA SER A 14 -1.02 0.68 26.19
C SER A 14 0.50 0.79 26.27
N SER A 15 1.19 -0.34 26.15
CA SER A 15 2.65 -0.39 26.06
C SER A 15 3.08 0.31 24.77
N VAL A 16 4.09 1.18 24.87
CA VAL A 16 4.78 1.74 23.70
C VAL A 16 5.18 0.57 22.78
N PRO A 17 4.86 0.61 21.47
CA PRO A 17 5.18 -0.49 20.57
C PRO A 17 6.68 -0.78 20.55
N SER A 18 7.06 -2.05 20.55
CA SER A 18 8.47 -2.46 20.48
C SER A 18 9.01 -2.30 19.05
N PRO A 19 10.33 -2.14 18.87
CA PRO A 19 10.96 -2.11 17.55
C PRO A 19 10.66 -3.35 16.69
N GLU A 20 10.47 -4.51 17.33
CA GLU A 20 10.09 -5.75 16.66
C GLU A 20 8.69 -5.67 16.01
N GLN A 21 7.73 -5.00 16.66
CA GLN A 21 6.38 -4.83 16.10
C GLN A 21 6.38 -3.98 14.83
N TYR A 22 7.25 -2.95 14.75
CA TYR A 22 7.42 -2.17 13.54
C TYR A 22 8.14 -2.93 12.43
N ARG A 23 9.11 -3.79 12.77
CA ARG A 23 9.75 -4.69 11.80
C ARG A 23 8.75 -5.69 11.22
N ASP A 24 7.87 -6.26 12.04
CA ASP A 24 6.81 -7.15 11.58
C ASP A 24 5.78 -6.41 10.70
N ALA A 25 5.41 -5.18 11.06
CA ALA A 25 4.56 -4.31 10.25
C ALA A 25 5.18 -4.01 8.89
N LEU A 26 6.47 -3.65 8.85
CA LEU A 26 7.20 -3.45 7.62
C LEU A 26 7.23 -4.73 6.78
N LYS A 27 7.47 -5.88 7.41
CA LYS A 27 7.46 -7.18 6.73
C LYS A 27 6.12 -7.45 6.07
N ARG A 28 5.01 -7.28 6.78
CA ARG A 28 3.65 -7.47 6.21
C ARG A 28 3.38 -6.51 5.06
N ALA A 29 3.82 -5.25 5.17
CA ALA A 29 3.72 -4.28 4.08
C ALA A 29 4.52 -4.72 2.84
N THR A 30 5.73 -5.26 3.01
CA THR A 30 6.54 -5.76 1.91
C THR A 30 5.98 -7.05 1.30
N ASP A 31 5.51 -8.00 2.14
CA ASP A 31 4.93 -9.27 1.71
C ASP A 31 3.64 -9.08 0.88
N ALA A 32 2.95 -7.95 1.05
CA ALA A 32 1.76 -7.59 0.27
C ALA A 32 2.07 -7.22 -1.19
N ILE A 33 3.31 -6.83 -1.50
CA ILE A 33 3.75 -6.51 -2.86
C ILE A 33 4.00 -7.80 -3.65
N ALA A 34 3.34 -7.93 -4.80
CA ALA A 34 3.55 -9.05 -5.71
C ALA A 34 4.90 -8.93 -6.44
N PRO A 35 5.61 -10.04 -6.69
CA PRO A 35 6.84 -10.02 -7.47
C PRO A 35 6.57 -9.71 -8.95
N VAL A 36 7.55 -9.11 -9.64
CA VAL A 36 7.63 -9.08 -11.10
C VAL A 36 8.94 -9.70 -11.56
N TRP A 37 8.91 -10.47 -12.64
CA TRP A 37 10.09 -11.08 -13.25
C TRP A 37 10.64 -10.22 -14.38
N PRO A 38 11.95 -10.33 -14.67
CA PRO A 38 12.52 -9.72 -15.87
C PRO A 38 11.83 -10.28 -17.13
N LEU A 39 11.88 -9.50 -18.22
CA LEU A 39 11.13 -9.77 -19.45
C LEU A 39 11.43 -11.15 -20.06
N ASP A 40 12.64 -11.67 -19.89
CA ASP A 40 13.07 -12.99 -20.37
C ASP A 40 12.48 -14.16 -19.56
N GLN A 41 11.90 -13.88 -18.40
CA GLN A 41 11.23 -14.85 -17.51
C GLN A 41 9.81 -14.39 -17.15
N TRP A 42 9.23 -13.51 -17.97
CA TRP A 42 7.94 -12.90 -17.63
C TRP A 42 6.82 -13.94 -17.68
N ILE A 43 6.23 -14.19 -16.52
CA ILE A 43 5.02 -15.00 -16.36
C ILE A 43 3.93 -14.07 -15.85
N ALA A 44 2.73 -14.18 -16.42
CA ALA A 44 1.57 -13.47 -15.91
C ALA A 44 1.26 -13.94 -14.48
N VAL A 45 1.52 -13.08 -13.51
CA VAL A 45 1.09 -13.27 -12.12
C VAL A 45 -0.03 -12.32 -11.77
N ASN A 46 -0.84 -12.73 -10.80
CA ASN A 46 -1.78 -11.83 -10.16
C ASN A 46 -1.00 -10.66 -9.52
N PRO A 47 -1.22 -9.41 -9.95
CA PRO A 47 -0.52 -8.24 -9.39
C PRO A 47 -0.83 -8.00 -7.90
N TRP A 48 -1.82 -8.71 -7.36
CA TRP A 48 -2.26 -8.65 -5.97
C TRP A 48 -2.01 -9.96 -5.21
N TRP A 49 -1.06 -10.77 -5.68
CA TRP A 49 -0.77 -12.09 -5.11
C TRP A 49 -0.47 -12.06 -3.61
N GLY A 50 0.18 -11.00 -3.11
CA GLY A 50 0.45 -10.80 -1.68
C GLY A 50 -0.82 -10.66 -0.82
N LEU A 51 -1.94 -10.26 -1.45
CA LEU A 51 -3.24 -10.07 -0.79
C LEU A 51 -4.19 -11.26 -0.94
N LYS A 52 -3.76 -12.38 -1.54
CA LYS A 52 -4.61 -13.55 -1.83
C LYS A 52 -5.26 -14.22 -0.61
N HIS A 53 -4.77 -13.91 0.59
CA HIS A 53 -5.30 -14.41 1.85
C HIS A 53 -6.55 -13.65 2.31
N GLN A 54 -6.87 -12.53 1.66
CA GLN A 54 -8.04 -11.70 1.94
C GLN A 54 -9.13 -11.92 0.89
N PRO A 55 -10.42 -11.77 1.26
CA PRO A 55 -11.49 -11.62 0.28
C PRO A 55 -11.20 -10.46 -0.68
N ILE A 56 -11.57 -10.62 -1.95
CA ILE A 56 -11.24 -9.67 -3.01
C ILE A 56 -11.85 -8.28 -2.76
N GLU A 57 -13.01 -8.23 -2.11
CA GLU A 57 -13.69 -7.01 -1.70
C GLU A 57 -12.84 -6.20 -0.72
N GLN A 58 -12.23 -6.88 0.28
CA GLN A 58 -11.37 -6.26 1.28
C GLN A 58 -10.06 -5.77 0.65
N ALA A 59 -9.43 -6.60 -0.19
CA ALA A 59 -8.22 -6.23 -0.91
C ALA A 59 -8.46 -5.01 -1.81
N SER A 60 -9.58 -4.99 -2.55
CA SER A 60 -9.95 -3.86 -3.41
C SER A 60 -10.20 -2.59 -2.63
N GLN A 61 -10.83 -2.68 -1.45
CA GLN A 61 -11.06 -1.51 -0.60
C GLN A 61 -9.73 -0.95 -0.08
N ALA A 62 -8.86 -1.81 0.43
CA ALA A 62 -7.53 -1.43 0.90
C ALA A 62 -6.71 -0.77 -0.22
N LEU A 63 -6.70 -1.33 -1.42
CA LEU A 63 -5.99 -0.75 -2.58
C LEU A 63 -6.62 0.56 -3.07
N SER A 64 -7.95 0.67 -3.06
CA SER A 64 -8.64 1.93 -3.37
C SER A 64 -8.23 3.03 -2.40
N ARG A 65 -8.15 2.71 -1.10
CA ARG A 65 -7.74 3.68 -0.07
C ARG A 65 -6.24 3.99 -0.13
N ARG A 66 -5.36 3.03 -0.40
CA ARG A 66 -3.89 3.23 -0.39
C ARG A 66 -3.36 3.82 -1.70
N ALA A 67 -3.85 3.35 -2.84
CA ALA A 67 -3.32 3.71 -4.16
C ALA A 67 -4.35 4.35 -5.11
N GLY A 68 -5.60 4.52 -4.70
CA GLY A 68 -6.64 5.04 -5.59
C GLY A 68 -6.98 4.08 -6.74
N GLN A 69 -6.71 2.78 -6.57
CA GLN A 69 -6.90 1.75 -7.59
C GLN A 69 -8.06 0.83 -7.21
N PRO A 70 -9.31 1.14 -7.64
CA PRO A 70 -10.41 0.19 -7.51
C PRO A 70 -10.21 -1.01 -8.43
N MET A 71 -10.64 -2.20 -7.99
CA MET A 71 -10.56 -3.43 -8.78
C MET A 71 -11.86 -3.73 -9.55
N THR A 72 -12.85 -2.84 -9.47
CA THR A 72 -14.12 -2.91 -10.18
C THR A 72 -14.27 -1.74 -11.15
N MET A 73 -15.13 -1.91 -12.16
CA MET A 73 -15.53 -0.80 -13.03
C MET A 73 -16.33 0.26 -12.24
N PRO A 74 -16.38 1.53 -12.68
CA PRO A 74 -17.18 2.56 -12.02
C PRO A 74 -18.69 2.25 -12.10
N ALA A 75 -19.49 2.82 -11.19
CA ALA A 75 -20.94 2.60 -11.13
C ALA A 75 -21.67 2.88 -12.46
N GLU A 76 -21.21 3.87 -13.22
CA GLU A 76 -21.76 4.21 -14.55
C GLU A 76 -21.66 3.04 -15.55
N PHE A 77 -20.57 2.27 -15.49
CA PHE A 77 -20.41 1.10 -16.36
C PHE A 77 -21.50 0.06 -16.10
N TYR A 78 -21.76 -0.26 -14.83
CA TYR A 78 -22.80 -1.23 -14.46
C TYR A 78 -24.20 -0.69 -14.70
N ARG A 79 -24.41 0.62 -14.52
CA ARG A 79 -25.67 1.29 -14.89
C ARG A 79 -25.97 1.09 -16.37
N ASN A 80 -25.01 1.38 -17.25
CA ASN A 80 -25.16 1.17 -18.69
C ASN A 80 -25.40 -0.31 -19.02
N ALA A 81 -24.70 -1.23 -18.36
CA ALA A 81 -24.88 -2.67 -18.56
C ALA A 81 -26.28 -3.15 -18.09
N TRP A 82 -26.82 -2.57 -17.03
CA TRP A 82 -28.19 -2.84 -16.56
C TRP A 82 -29.24 -2.28 -17.50
N GLU A 83 -29.12 -0.99 -17.88
CA GLU A 83 -30.09 -0.31 -18.74
C GLU A 83 -30.14 -0.89 -20.18
N SER A 84 -29.00 -1.37 -20.69
CA SER A 84 -28.93 -2.06 -21.99
C SER A 84 -29.41 -3.51 -21.96
N GLY A 85 -29.74 -4.04 -20.78
CA GLY A 85 -30.14 -5.45 -20.60
C GLY A 85 -28.99 -6.45 -20.68
N ARG A 86 -27.73 -5.99 -20.70
CA ARG A 86 -26.55 -6.87 -20.62
C ARG A 86 -26.46 -7.56 -19.27
N ILE A 87 -26.84 -6.87 -18.19
CA ILE A 87 -27.18 -7.46 -16.90
C ILE A 87 -28.71 -7.51 -16.81
N THR A 88 -29.26 -8.68 -16.53
CA THR A 88 -30.72 -8.88 -16.41
C THR A 88 -31.12 -9.07 -14.94
N PRO A 89 -32.41 -8.90 -14.60
CA PRO A 89 -32.90 -9.19 -13.25
C PRO A 89 -32.60 -10.63 -12.79
N GLN A 90 -32.57 -11.59 -13.71
CA GLN A 90 -32.23 -12.98 -13.39
C GLN A 90 -30.79 -13.14 -12.92
N ASP A 91 -29.84 -12.40 -13.52
CA ASP A 91 -28.43 -12.42 -13.13
C ASP A 91 -28.28 -11.89 -11.70
N LEU A 92 -28.94 -10.76 -11.40
CA LEU A 92 -28.89 -10.13 -10.09
C LEU A 92 -29.55 -11.00 -9.01
N GLN A 93 -30.71 -11.59 -9.30
CA GLN A 93 -31.38 -12.53 -8.40
C GLN A 93 -30.55 -13.80 -8.17
N GLN A 94 -29.78 -14.25 -9.16
CA GLN A 94 -28.87 -15.37 -8.98
C GLN A 94 -27.74 -15.02 -8.01
N VAL A 95 -27.09 -13.86 -8.18
CA VAL A 95 -26.05 -13.39 -7.22
C VAL A 95 -26.61 -13.30 -5.80
N LEU A 96 -27.77 -12.67 -5.62
CA LEU A 96 -28.39 -12.52 -4.30
C LEU A 96 -28.77 -13.87 -3.65
N ARG A 97 -29.18 -14.86 -4.45
CA ARG A 97 -29.48 -16.22 -3.96
C ARG A 97 -28.24 -17.01 -3.57
N GLN A 98 -27.12 -16.81 -4.26
CA GLN A 98 -25.85 -17.45 -3.90
C GLN A 98 -25.32 -16.95 -2.54
N GLY A 99 -25.81 -15.80 -2.07
CA GLY A 99 -25.44 -15.21 -0.79
C GLY A 99 -24.09 -14.48 -0.86
N GLY A 100 -23.66 -13.92 0.28
CA GLY A 100 -22.39 -13.20 0.39
C GLY A 100 -22.51 -11.67 0.31
N TYR A 101 -23.65 -11.14 -0.14
CA TYR A 101 -23.90 -9.70 -0.20
C TYR A 101 -25.16 -9.35 0.62
N ALA A 102 -25.04 -8.41 1.56
CA ALA A 102 -26.15 -7.94 2.40
C ALA A 102 -27.02 -6.89 1.69
N TYR A 103 -27.44 -7.18 0.46
CA TYR A 103 -28.13 -6.26 -0.43
C TYR A 103 -29.49 -6.79 -0.89
N SER A 104 -30.40 -5.88 -1.24
CA SER A 104 -31.61 -6.19 -2.00
C SER A 104 -31.45 -5.67 -3.42
N GLU A 105 -32.21 -6.24 -4.35
CA GLU A 105 -32.26 -5.75 -5.74
C GLU A 105 -32.57 -4.24 -5.78
N GLN A 106 -33.53 -3.79 -4.98
CA GLN A 106 -33.91 -2.38 -4.89
C GLN A 106 -32.76 -1.50 -4.37
N SER A 107 -32.00 -1.94 -3.36
CA SER A 107 -30.88 -1.15 -2.84
C SER A 107 -29.71 -1.09 -3.81
N LEU A 108 -29.46 -2.17 -4.58
CA LEU A 108 -28.45 -2.19 -5.64
C LEU A 108 -28.80 -1.27 -6.81
N VAL A 109 -30.06 -1.26 -7.25
CA VAL A 109 -30.52 -0.34 -8.31
C VAL A 109 -30.46 1.11 -7.82
N SER A 110 -30.86 1.38 -6.57
CA SER A 110 -30.73 2.70 -5.95
C SER A 110 -29.28 3.16 -5.88
N TYR A 111 -28.35 2.26 -5.54
CA TYR A 111 -26.92 2.51 -5.57
C TYR A 111 -26.45 2.98 -6.95
N LEU A 112 -26.89 2.30 -8.02
CA LEU A 112 -26.51 2.72 -9.37
C LEU A 112 -27.06 4.08 -9.72
N ALA A 113 -28.26 4.47 -9.26
CA ALA A 113 -28.84 5.77 -9.52
C ALA A 113 -28.08 6.91 -8.81
N THR A 114 -27.73 6.71 -7.54
CA THR A 114 -27.01 7.68 -6.71
C THR A 114 -25.82 7.00 -6.03
N PRO A 115 -24.70 6.79 -6.75
CA PRO A 115 -23.55 6.14 -6.15
C PRO A 115 -22.94 7.02 -5.05
N PRO A 116 -22.46 6.43 -3.94
CA PRO A 116 -21.78 7.17 -2.89
C PRO A 116 -20.49 7.80 -3.42
N LYS A 117 -19.99 8.81 -2.69
CA LYS A 117 -18.70 9.43 -3.04
C LYS A 117 -17.59 8.37 -3.02
N PRO A 118 -16.69 8.37 -4.03
CA PRO A 118 -15.52 7.49 -4.01
C PRO A 118 -14.68 7.69 -2.74
N VAL A 119 -14.00 6.61 -2.33
CA VAL A 119 -13.02 6.69 -1.24
C VAL A 119 -11.91 7.64 -1.64
N THR A 120 -11.61 8.59 -0.76
CA THR A 120 -10.45 9.47 -0.91
C THR A 120 -9.18 8.66 -0.63
N PRO A 121 -8.24 8.58 -1.59
CA PRO A 121 -6.96 7.90 -1.35
C PRO A 121 -6.12 8.60 -0.29
N LEU A 122 -5.34 7.82 0.45
CA LEU A 122 -4.29 8.27 1.34
C LEU A 122 -3.21 9.01 0.54
N ARG A 123 -2.71 10.08 1.14
CA ARG A 123 -1.75 11.00 0.51
C ARG A 123 -0.39 10.88 1.15
N SER A 124 0.64 10.92 0.32
CA SER A 124 2.00 11.20 0.76
C SER A 124 2.13 12.68 1.13
N ALA A 125 3.09 13.02 1.98
CA ALA A 125 3.50 14.41 2.24
C ALA A 125 3.88 15.11 0.93
N TRP A 126 4.53 14.38 0.02
CA TRP A 126 4.90 14.89 -1.29
C TRP A 126 3.67 15.29 -2.10
N ASP A 127 2.56 14.56 -2.05
CA ASP A 127 1.32 14.92 -2.77
C ASP A 127 0.74 16.30 -2.37
N SER A 128 1.20 16.90 -1.26
CA SER A 128 0.76 18.19 -0.73
C SER A 128 1.76 19.33 -0.94
N LEU A 129 2.96 19.02 -1.42
CA LEU A 129 4.01 20.00 -1.73
C LEU A 129 3.88 20.43 -3.19
N ALA A 130 4.25 21.68 -3.52
CA ALA A 130 4.23 22.16 -4.89
C ALA A 130 5.64 22.12 -5.49
N GLY A 131 5.77 21.76 -6.78
CA GLY A 131 7.03 21.84 -7.52
C GLY A 131 8.09 20.81 -7.12
N HIS A 132 7.66 19.63 -6.67
CA HIS A 132 8.52 18.48 -6.37
C HIS A 132 8.23 17.32 -7.35
N ASP A 133 9.20 16.44 -7.54
CA ASP A 133 9.12 15.33 -8.51
C ASP A 133 8.50 14.04 -7.91
N GLY A 134 7.72 14.17 -6.84
CA GLY A 134 7.08 13.05 -6.16
C GLY A 134 8.08 11.97 -5.72
N PHE A 135 7.97 10.78 -6.32
CA PHE A 135 8.79 9.60 -6.03
C PHE A 135 9.82 9.31 -7.15
N ASP A 136 9.89 10.15 -8.18
CA ASP A 136 10.82 9.97 -9.31
C ASP A 136 12.29 9.91 -8.85
N PRO A 137 12.78 10.74 -7.89
CA PRO A 137 14.16 10.64 -7.41
C PRO A 137 14.52 9.27 -6.80
N LEU A 138 13.56 8.61 -6.15
CA LEU A 138 13.74 7.25 -5.64
C LEU A 138 13.77 6.23 -6.77
N ALA A 139 12.90 6.39 -7.77
CA ALA A 139 12.87 5.53 -8.95
C ALA A 139 14.16 5.64 -9.78
N GLU A 140 14.69 6.86 -9.97
CA GLU A 140 16.01 7.10 -10.59
C GLU A 140 17.13 6.40 -9.83
N SER A 141 17.09 6.46 -8.48
CA SER A 141 18.09 5.82 -7.64
C SER A 141 18.04 4.30 -7.75
N CYS A 142 16.85 3.72 -7.81
CA CYS A 142 16.67 2.29 -8.07
C CYS A 142 17.19 1.91 -9.46
N ALA A 143 16.86 2.69 -10.49
CA ALA A 143 17.35 2.47 -11.85
C ALA A 143 18.88 2.47 -11.91
N SER A 144 19.52 3.44 -11.26
CA SER A 144 20.99 3.55 -11.20
C SER A 144 21.63 2.39 -10.43
N TYR A 145 21.01 1.94 -9.34
CA TYR A 145 21.52 0.82 -8.54
C TYR A 145 21.44 -0.53 -9.27
N PHE A 146 20.29 -0.82 -9.89
CA PHE A 146 20.02 -2.10 -10.56
C PHE A 146 20.56 -2.17 -11.99
N ASP A 147 21.11 -1.08 -12.54
CA ASP A 147 21.76 -1.06 -13.86
C ASP A 147 23.16 -1.73 -13.83
N HIS A 148 23.15 -3.05 -13.66
CA HIS A 148 24.37 -3.87 -13.67
C HIS A 148 24.88 -4.19 -15.09
N HIS A 149 24.10 -3.89 -16.14
CA HIS A 149 24.37 -4.35 -17.50
C HIS A 149 24.69 -3.24 -18.51
N GLN A 150 24.39 -1.95 -18.25
CA GLN A 150 24.59 -0.87 -19.24
C GLN A 150 25.63 0.19 -18.84
N GLN A 151 26.12 0.21 -17.60
CA GLN A 151 27.16 1.17 -17.21
C GLN A 151 28.56 0.74 -17.66
N ARG A 152 29.12 1.47 -18.63
CA ARG A 152 30.50 1.30 -19.12
C ARG A 152 31.57 1.64 -18.07
N TRP A 153 31.20 2.33 -17.00
CA TRP A 153 32.07 2.61 -15.87
C TRP A 153 31.66 1.72 -14.71
N ALA A 154 32.54 0.80 -14.31
CA ALA A 154 32.31 -0.06 -13.16
C ALA A 154 32.18 0.80 -11.90
N SER A 155 30.94 1.05 -11.46
CA SER A 155 30.70 1.53 -10.11
C SER A 155 31.23 0.47 -9.13
N ARG A 156 31.91 0.90 -8.06
CA ARG A 156 32.31 -0.02 -7.00
C ARG A 156 31.04 -0.67 -6.46
N PHE A 157 31.00 -2.00 -6.44
CA PHE A 157 29.84 -2.74 -5.93
C PHE A 157 29.49 -2.26 -4.51
N VAL A 158 28.31 -1.68 -4.36
CA VAL A 158 27.72 -1.35 -3.06
C VAL A 158 26.64 -2.41 -2.80
N PRO A 159 26.77 -3.25 -1.76
CA PRO A 159 25.86 -4.38 -1.55
C PRO A 159 24.47 -3.97 -1.04
N SER A 160 24.29 -2.72 -0.62
CA SER A 160 23.05 -2.22 -0.04
C SER A 160 22.47 -1.09 -0.90
N LEU A 161 21.24 -1.29 -1.36
CA LEU A 161 20.43 -0.30 -2.06
C LEU A 161 20.22 0.95 -1.20
N TYR A 162 19.89 0.80 0.09
CA TYR A 162 19.72 1.93 1.01
C TYR A 162 21.01 2.74 1.16
N HIS A 163 22.13 2.06 1.42
CA HIS A 163 23.43 2.71 1.58
C HIS A 163 23.86 3.42 0.28
N PHE A 164 23.66 2.78 -0.88
CA PHE A 164 23.93 3.38 -2.20
C PHE A 164 23.13 4.66 -2.40
N TRP A 165 21.81 4.61 -2.16
CA TRP A 165 20.93 5.76 -2.27
C TRP A 165 21.34 6.87 -1.31
N LYS A 166 21.45 6.57 -0.01
CA LYS A 166 21.81 7.56 1.02
C LYS A 166 23.13 8.25 0.69
N THR A 167 24.16 7.49 0.31
CA THR A 167 25.48 8.01 -0.04
C THR A 167 25.45 8.97 -1.23
N SER A 168 24.64 8.65 -2.23
CA SER A 168 24.51 9.46 -3.45
C SER A 168 23.65 10.70 -3.19
N ALA A 169 22.47 10.51 -2.61
CA ALA A 169 21.47 11.54 -2.37
C ALA A 169 21.93 12.63 -1.38
N GLN A 170 22.71 12.27 -0.35
CA GLN A 170 23.24 13.26 0.60
C GLN A 170 24.23 14.26 -0.04
N HIS A 171 24.74 13.96 -1.24
CA HIS A 171 25.62 14.81 -2.02
C HIS A 171 24.97 15.39 -3.28
N ASP A 172 23.70 15.04 -3.57
CA ASP A 172 23.00 15.48 -4.78
C ASP A 172 22.58 16.95 -4.68
N LEU A 173 23.27 17.83 -5.41
CA LEU A 173 23.02 19.27 -5.38
C LEU A 173 21.66 19.69 -5.96
N ARG A 174 20.91 18.78 -6.60
CA ARG A 174 19.50 19.00 -6.95
C ARG A 174 18.63 19.20 -5.69
N TRP A 175 19.08 18.67 -4.54
CA TRP A 175 18.31 18.72 -3.30
C TRP A 175 18.73 19.90 -2.40
N PRO A 176 17.75 20.62 -1.80
CA PRO A 176 18.00 21.61 -0.76
C PRO A 176 18.94 21.12 0.33
N LYS A 177 19.80 22.01 0.84
CA LYS A 177 20.78 21.69 1.89
C LYS A 177 20.12 21.08 3.13
N ALA A 178 18.97 21.59 3.54
CA ALA A 178 18.24 21.09 4.70
C ALA A 178 17.82 19.61 4.53
N GLN A 179 17.27 19.24 3.38
CA GLN A 179 16.88 17.85 3.09
C GLN A 179 18.09 16.91 3.09
N ARG A 180 19.22 17.35 2.51
CA ARG A 180 20.47 16.57 2.56
C ARG A 180 21.01 16.41 3.97
N GLN A 181 20.91 17.44 4.81
CA GLN A 181 21.31 17.36 6.21
C GLN A 181 20.38 16.45 7.03
N ALA A 182 19.08 16.49 6.75
CA ALA A 182 18.11 15.58 7.36
C ALA A 182 18.40 14.12 6.99
N LEU A 183 18.69 13.83 5.72
CA LEU A 183 19.12 12.50 5.28
C LEU A 183 20.45 12.05 5.92
N GLN A 184 21.41 12.96 6.09
CA GLN A 184 22.68 12.69 6.78
C GLN A 184 22.48 12.32 8.25
N ALA A 185 21.45 12.87 8.89
CA ALA A 185 21.16 12.62 10.30
C ALA A 185 20.53 11.25 10.56
N LEU A 186 19.93 10.61 9.54
CA LEU A 186 19.44 9.24 9.66
C LEU A 186 20.61 8.24 9.81
N PRO A 187 20.40 7.09 10.45
CA PRO A 187 21.39 6.01 10.56
C PRO A 187 21.85 5.48 9.19
N ASP A 188 23.05 4.90 9.12
CA ASP A 188 23.55 4.22 7.89
C ASP A 188 22.92 2.83 7.71
N ASP A 189 22.51 2.20 8.82
CA ASP A 189 21.79 0.94 8.80
C ASP A 189 20.29 1.16 8.51
N PRO A 190 19.71 0.49 7.50
CA PRO A 190 18.32 0.70 7.12
C PRO A 190 17.33 0.28 8.20
N THR A 191 17.65 -0.72 9.02
CA THR A 191 16.76 -1.15 10.11
C THR A 191 16.74 -0.10 11.21
N ALA A 192 17.90 0.41 11.62
CA ALA A 192 17.99 1.50 12.58
C ALA A 192 17.30 2.78 12.08
N ALA A 193 17.39 3.09 10.78
CA ALA A 193 16.70 4.23 10.20
C ALA A 193 15.16 4.09 10.26
N VAL A 194 14.63 2.90 9.98
CA VAL A 194 13.19 2.61 10.15
C VAL A 194 12.77 2.73 11.61
N GLU A 195 13.56 2.19 12.54
CA GLU A 195 13.26 2.26 13.98
C GLU A 195 13.21 3.73 14.46
N GLN A 196 14.17 4.57 14.05
CA GLN A 196 14.15 6.00 14.37
C GLN A 196 12.93 6.72 13.76
N ILE A 197 12.58 6.46 12.50
CA ILE A 197 11.41 7.07 11.85
C ILE A 197 10.11 6.64 12.54
N ALA A 198 10.02 5.37 12.97
CA ALA A 198 8.87 4.85 13.70
C ALA A 198 8.73 5.51 15.08
N GLU A 199 9.84 5.76 15.78
CA GLU A 199 9.86 6.52 17.03
C GLU A 199 9.41 7.97 16.83
N ASP A 200 9.92 8.65 15.79
CA ASP A 200 9.59 10.04 15.47
C ASP A 200 8.09 10.24 15.17
N TRP A 201 7.49 9.31 14.42
CA TRP A 201 6.08 9.40 14.05
C TRP A 201 5.12 8.85 15.11
N ALA A 202 5.57 7.94 15.96
CA ALA A 202 4.78 7.30 17.02
C ALA A 202 3.41 6.76 16.55
N LEU A 203 3.33 6.26 15.31
CA LEU A 203 2.15 5.59 14.76
C LEU A 203 1.99 4.20 15.39
N THR A 204 0.77 3.64 15.39
CA THR A 204 0.63 2.23 15.75
C THR A 204 1.29 1.35 14.69
N PRO A 205 1.76 0.13 15.01
CA PRO A 205 2.33 -0.79 14.03
C PRO A 205 1.40 -1.06 12.83
N GLU A 206 0.09 -1.10 13.04
CA GLU A 206 -0.91 -1.29 11.98
C GLU A 206 -0.98 -0.07 11.04
N ALA A 207 -0.98 1.14 11.60
CA ALA A 207 -0.94 2.36 10.81
C ALA A 207 0.38 2.50 10.04
N PHE A 208 1.49 2.08 10.66
CA PHE A 208 2.82 2.05 10.04
C PHE A 208 2.89 1.07 8.87
N GLU A 209 2.28 -0.12 9.00
CA GLU A 209 2.13 -1.09 7.91
C GLU A 209 1.35 -0.49 6.73
N VAL A 210 0.21 0.15 7.01
CA VAL A 210 -0.63 0.78 5.98
C VAL A 210 0.13 1.90 5.27
N LEU A 211 0.88 2.72 6.01
CA LEU A 211 1.75 3.76 5.47
C LEU A 211 2.84 3.17 4.58
N ALA A 212 3.62 2.22 5.08
CA ALA A 212 4.70 1.59 4.33
C ALA A 212 4.18 0.95 3.02
N HIS A 213 3.06 0.23 3.08
CA HIS A 213 2.46 -0.35 1.87
C HIS A 213 1.98 0.73 0.89
N THR A 214 1.36 1.80 1.40
CA THR A 214 0.92 2.94 0.57
C THR A 214 2.09 3.58 -0.18
N LEU A 215 3.21 3.80 0.50
CA LEU A 215 4.41 4.38 -0.10
C LEU A 215 5.07 3.43 -1.10
N LEU A 216 5.14 2.13 -0.80
CA LEU A 216 5.66 1.13 -1.74
C LEU A 216 4.82 1.06 -3.03
N LEU A 217 3.50 1.21 -2.94
CA LEU A 217 2.62 1.26 -4.12
C LEU A 217 2.87 2.48 -5.01
N ARG A 218 3.42 3.59 -4.50
CA ARG A 218 3.84 4.74 -5.32
C ARG A 218 5.03 4.41 -6.22
N ILE A 219 5.82 3.40 -5.86
CA ILE A 219 6.96 2.92 -6.63
C ILE A 219 6.83 1.42 -6.96
N ASN A 220 5.58 0.98 -7.20
CA ASN A 220 5.23 -0.44 -7.26
C ASN A 220 6.09 -1.25 -8.23
N GLY A 221 6.51 -0.68 -9.36
CA GLY A 221 7.41 -1.35 -10.31
C GLY A 221 8.73 -1.79 -9.66
N TRP A 222 9.40 -0.90 -8.92
CA TRP A 222 10.65 -1.22 -8.23
C TRP A 222 10.43 -2.08 -6.98
N ALA A 223 9.31 -1.91 -6.28
CA ALA A 223 8.94 -2.76 -5.16
C ALA A 223 8.70 -4.21 -5.63
N SER A 224 7.97 -4.38 -6.73
CA SER A 224 7.73 -5.68 -7.36
C SER A 224 9.03 -6.30 -7.89
N TRP A 225 9.94 -5.48 -8.44
CA TRP A 225 11.26 -5.92 -8.91
C TRP A 225 12.10 -6.50 -7.77
N CYS A 226 12.17 -5.77 -6.64
CA CYS A 226 12.84 -6.23 -5.43
C CYS A 226 12.26 -7.57 -4.96
N GLN A 227 10.93 -7.70 -4.90
CA GLN A 227 10.26 -8.96 -4.54
C GLN A 227 10.56 -10.10 -5.54
N GLY A 228 10.68 -9.78 -6.83
CA GLY A 228 11.05 -10.74 -7.87
C GLY A 228 12.45 -11.31 -7.68
N ILE A 229 13.43 -10.47 -7.33
CA ILE A 229 14.80 -10.92 -6.99
C ILE A 229 14.74 -11.95 -5.87
N GLY A 230 13.96 -11.67 -4.82
CA GLY A 230 13.84 -12.52 -3.64
C GLY A 230 13.08 -13.82 -3.83
N TRP A 231 12.48 -14.09 -4.98
CA TRP A 231 11.48 -15.16 -5.08
C TRP A 231 12.07 -16.58 -4.98
N HIS A 232 13.28 -16.81 -5.49
CA HIS A 232 13.76 -18.17 -5.77
C HIS A 232 14.48 -18.85 -4.60
N THR A 233 15.16 -18.11 -3.72
CA THR A 233 15.92 -18.69 -2.58
C THR A 233 15.93 -17.76 -1.36
N ALA A 234 16.09 -18.33 -0.17
CA ALA A 234 16.25 -17.54 1.07
C ALA A 234 17.48 -16.60 1.03
N HIS A 235 18.53 -17.00 0.31
CA HIS A 235 19.70 -16.14 0.08
C HIS A 235 19.34 -14.93 -0.78
N GLN A 236 18.63 -15.14 -1.89
CA GLN A 236 18.14 -14.06 -2.73
C GLN A 236 17.09 -13.18 -2.03
N GLN A 237 16.31 -13.71 -1.08
CA GLN A 237 15.41 -12.90 -0.25
C GLN A 237 16.17 -11.88 0.60
N ALA A 238 17.31 -12.26 1.16
CA ALA A 238 18.16 -11.32 1.91
C ALA A 238 18.75 -10.23 1.00
N GLU A 239 18.97 -10.54 -0.28
CA GLU A 239 19.53 -9.63 -1.28
C GLU A 239 18.46 -8.88 -2.09
N ALA A 240 17.19 -9.25 -1.94
CA ALA A 240 16.04 -8.72 -2.69
C ALA A 240 15.90 -7.20 -2.58
N GLY A 241 16.41 -6.62 -1.50
CA GLY A 241 16.42 -5.17 -1.31
C GLY A 241 15.07 -4.57 -0.96
N ILE A 242 13.97 -5.34 -0.90
CA ILE A 242 12.62 -4.79 -0.64
C ILE A 242 12.53 -4.08 0.71
N THR A 243 13.13 -4.63 1.77
CA THR A 243 13.20 -3.98 3.08
C THR A 243 14.05 -2.70 3.04
N GLN A 244 15.10 -2.68 2.21
CA GLN A 244 15.94 -1.49 2.02
C GLN A 244 15.20 -0.41 1.23
N LEU A 245 14.45 -0.79 0.20
CA LEU A 245 13.55 0.11 -0.53
C LEU A 245 12.44 0.65 0.39
N ALA A 246 11.90 -0.18 1.27
CA ALA A 246 10.92 0.25 2.26
C ALA A 246 11.52 1.31 3.20
N ALA A 247 12.77 1.12 3.66
CA ALA A 247 13.49 2.14 4.42
C ALA A 247 13.71 3.43 3.61
N MET A 248 14.02 3.33 2.31
CA MET A 248 14.17 4.49 1.43
C MET A 248 12.87 5.29 1.29
N VAL A 249 11.74 4.63 1.00
CA VAL A 249 10.45 5.34 0.82
C VAL A 249 9.98 5.96 2.14
N LEU A 250 10.23 5.32 3.29
CA LEU A 250 9.92 5.87 4.61
C LEU A 250 10.78 7.10 4.93
N ALA A 251 12.10 7.02 4.68
CA ALA A 251 13.01 8.15 4.87
C ALA A 251 12.66 9.32 3.94
N TRP A 252 12.30 9.03 2.69
CA TRP A 252 11.83 10.05 1.75
C TRP A 252 10.55 10.72 2.21
N GLU A 253 9.58 9.94 2.68
CA GLU A 253 8.34 10.47 3.25
C GLU A 253 8.62 11.32 4.50
N TRP A 254 9.51 10.87 5.39
CA TRP A 254 9.93 11.60 6.58
C TRP A 254 10.54 12.98 6.25
N ILE A 255 11.39 13.06 5.23
CA ILE A 255 11.91 14.34 4.70
C ILE A 255 10.77 15.19 4.10
N GLY A 256 9.79 14.57 3.46
CA GLY A 256 8.60 15.25 2.94
C GLY A 256 7.75 15.88 4.06
N VAL A 257 7.50 15.13 5.14
CA VAL A 257 6.71 15.58 6.29
C VAL A 257 7.35 16.79 6.99
N ASP A 258 8.67 16.83 7.11
CA ASP A 258 9.39 17.97 7.71
C ASP A 258 9.19 19.30 6.94
N GLN A 259 8.85 19.22 5.65
CA GLN A 259 8.61 20.39 4.81
C GLN A 259 7.17 20.90 4.86
N LEU A 260 6.25 20.13 5.43
CA LEU A 260 4.85 20.50 5.55
C LEU A 260 4.66 21.59 6.63
N THR A 261 3.65 22.44 6.43
CA THR A 261 3.19 23.33 7.50
C THR A 261 2.58 22.53 8.65
N SER A 262 2.50 23.09 9.85
CA SER A 262 1.91 22.40 11.01
C SER A 262 0.46 21.93 10.77
N ILE A 263 -0.30 22.66 9.94
CA ILE A 263 -1.67 22.25 9.54
C ILE A 263 -1.59 21.00 8.66
N GLN A 264 -0.77 21.03 7.60
CA GLN A 264 -0.60 19.90 6.69
C GLN A 264 -0.02 18.66 7.40
N GLN A 265 0.91 18.85 8.36
CA GLN A 265 1.42 17.75 9.18
C GLN A 265 0.29 17.11 10.00
N SER A 266 -0.55 17.92 10.66
CA SER A 266 -1.70 17.44 11.42
C SER A 266 -2.67 16.64 10.53
N GLU A 267 -2.98 17.15 9.34
CA GLU A 267 -3.81 16.45 8.35
C GLU A 267 -3.17 15.14 7.87
N TRP A 268 -1.85 15.15 7.63
CA TRP A 268 -1.09 13.96 7.25
C TRP A 268 -1.10 12.90 8.36
N PHE A 269 -0.96 13.26 9.63
CA PHE A 269 -1.05 12.29 10.74
C PHE A 269 -2.48 11.76 10.92
N ALA A 270 -3.50 12.61 10.78
CA ALA A 270 -4.90 12.24 11.00
C ALA A 270 -5.40 11.13 10.07
N GLN A 271 -4.92 11.09 8.82
CA GLN A 271 -5.32 10.05 7.86
C GLN A 271 -4.80 8.65 8.22
N TRP A 272 -3.73 8.53 9.02
CA TRP A 272 -3.17 7.25 9.46
C TRP A 272 -3.80 6.75 10.77
N GLN A 273 -4.35 7.66 11.57
CA GLN A 273 -5.05 7.34 12.82
C GLN A 273 -6.50 6.90 12.61
N THR A 274 -7.07 7.19 11.44
CA THR A 274 -8.39 6.68 11.07
C THR A 274 -8.26 5.21 10.72
N ALA A 275 -8.54 4.36 11.72
CA ALA A 275 -8.72 2.92 11.54
C ALA A 275 -9.50 2.67 10.24
N ASP A 276 -9.16 1.61 9.50
CA ASP A 276 -9.99 1.11 8.40
C ASP A 276 -11.38 0.80 9.00
N ALA A 277 -12.23 1.82 9.00
CA ALA A 277 -13.60 1.75 9.46
C ALA A 277 -14.21 0.64 8.64
N GLY A 278 -14.53 -0.46 9.34
CA GLY A 278 -14.79 -1.76 8.74
C GLY A 278 -15.66 -1.65 7.50
N ILE A 279 -15.29 -2.41 6.47
CA ILE A 279 -15.98 -2.68 5.21
C ILE A 279 -17.28 -1.88 5.12
N THR A 280 -17.19 -0.66 4.58
CA THR A 280 -18.42 0.07 4.28
C THR A 280 -19.11 -0.70 3.17
N SER A 281 -20.33 -1.17 3.46
CA SER A 281 -21.13 -1.99 2.55
C SER A 281 -21.10 -1.47 1.11
N ALA A 282 -21.09 -0.15 0.94
CA ALA A 282 -21.02 0.56 -0.33
C ALA A 282 -20.01 -0.01 -1.35
N HIS A 283 -18.87 -0.56 -0.94
CA HIS A 283 -17.91 -1.16 -1.86
C HIS A 283 -18.30 -2.56 -2.34
N GLU A 284 -19.00 -3.32 -1.51
CA GLU A 284 -19.53 -4.64 -1.87
C GLU A 284 -20.64 -4.53 -2.93
N ALA A 285 -21.35 -3.39 -2.99
CA ALA A 285 -22.40 -3.18 -4.00
C ALA A 285 -21.84 -3.31 -5.44
N LEU A 286 -20.69 -2.69 -5.73
CA LEU A 286 -20.06 -2.81 -7.06
C LEU A 286 -19.53 -4.21 -7.34
N TRP A 287 -19.11 -4.94 -6.30
CA TRP A 287 -18.73 -6.35 -6.44
C TRP A 287 -19.92 -7.26 -6.73
N CYS A 288 -21.06 -7.00 -6.10
CA CYS A 288 -22.33 -7.66 -6.44
C CYS A 288 -22.70 -7.41 -7.91
N TRP A 289 -22.56 -6.17 -8.40
CA TRP A 289 -22.77 -5.82 -9.80
C TRP A 289 -21.76 -6.46 -10.75
N GLN A 290 -20.49 -6.52 -10.36
CA GLN A 290 -19.44 -7.21 -11.12
C GLN A 290 -19.75 -8.69 -11.27
N HIS A 291 -20.16 -9.35 -10.19
CA HIS A 291 -20.55 -10.75 -10.22
C HIS A 291 -21.79 -10.97 -11.11
N ALA A 292 -22.79 -10.08 -11.05
CA ALA A 292 -23.96 -10.16 -11.93
C ALA A 292 -23.58 -9.99 -13.41
N TYR A 293 -22.63 -9.10 -13.71
CA TYR A 293 -22.10 -8.91 -15.06
C TYR A 293 -21.41 -10.17 -15.60
N GLU A 294 -20.62 -10.84 -14.76
CA GLU A 294 -19.92 -12.11 -15.05
C GLU A 294 -20.91 -13.26 -15.25
N LEU A 295 -21.94 -13.40 -14.40
CA LEU A 295 -22.98 -14.41 -14.61
C LEU A 295 -23.73 -14.18 -15.92
N GLY A 296 -24.06 -12.93 -16.24
CA GLY A 296 -24.69 -12.60 -17.51
C GLY A 296 -23.81 -12.94 -18.72
N TYR A 297 -22.47 -12.87 -18.57
CA TYR A 297 -21.52 -13.32 -19.59
C TYR A 297 -21.54 -14.85 -19.73
N GLN A 298 -21.43 -15.57 -18.60
CA GLN A 298 -21.41 -17.03 -18.57
C GLN A 298 -22.70 -17.61 -19.16
N ARG A 299 -23.86 -17.01 -18.87
CA ARG A 299 -25.14 -17.40 -19.48
C ARG A 299 -25.10 -17.31 -21.01
N ALA A 300 -24.43 -16.31 -21.58
CA ALA A 300 -24.34 -16.15 -23.04
C ALA A 300 -23.40 -17.16 -23.70
N LEU A 301 -22.54 -17.83 -22.92
CA LEU A 301 -21.63 -18.88 -23.39
C LEU A 301 -22.22 -20.29 -23.27
N ALA A 302 -23.24 -20.47 -22.42
CA ALA A 302 -23.92 -21.74 -22.17
C ALA A 302 -25.05 -22.00 -23.18
#